data_AF-A0A966V9M8-F1
#
_entry.id   AF-A0A966V9M8-F1
#
_cell.length_a   1.000
_cell.length_b   1.000
_cell.length_c   1.000
_cell.angle_alpha   90.00
_cell.angle_beta   90.00
_cell.angle_gamma   90.00
#
_symmetry.space_group_name_H-M   'P 1'
#
loop_
_entity.id
_entity.type
_entity.pdbx_description
1 polymer ?
#
loop_
_entity_poly.entity_id
_entity_poly.type
_entity_poly.pdbx_seq_one_letter_code
_entity_poly.pdbx_strand_id
1 'polypeptide(L)'
;MWPECVACFLSYFPAPIQRAVYGLAGIGTRPMRFDVVSSLWVGYELTDPAPVLARLPPGLEVAAVRVFADDPAERPMIFFNAFRVDATYFRGGRLEVATVVRDTATGTHHFVILEYLTDTVSSDPEHLFRRPDVSAMRFSDDALRCSTAGFSVVSRDTGEDALLDERFAVEANREIYYGTARPHRPNVLEFDEKAVRRVRKIRTASVHNDLWADARTAEPLVSFYYPGSVGFTIVP
;
A
#
# COMPACT_ATOMS: atom_id res chain seq x y z
N MET A 1 -20.48 -5.50 18.88
CA MET A 1 -20.46 -4.01 18.84
C MET A 1 -19.06 -3.58 19.24
N TRP A 2 -18.37 -2.66 18.54
CA TRP A 2 -17.33 -1.76 19.10
C TRP A 2 -15.83 -1.76 18.66
N PRO A 3 -15.23 -2.62 17.81
CA PRO A 3 -13.82 -2.41 17.43
C PRO A 3 -13.60 -1.11 16.64
N GLU A 4 -14.38 -0.91 15.58
CA GLU A 4 -14.29 0.27 14.71
C GLU A 4 -14.78 1.55 15.41
N CYS A 5 -15.83 1.46 16.24
CA CYS A 5 -16.33 2.61 17.01
C CYS A 5 -15.31 3.09 18.04
N VAL A 6 -14.57 2.17 18.68
CA VAL A 6 -13.52 2.52 19.64
C VAL A 6 -12.34 3.14 18.90
N ALA A 7 -11.88 2.57 17.79
CA ALA A 7 -10.79 3.15 17.02
C ALA A 7 -11.14 4.55 16.46
N CYS A 8 -12.39 4.72 15.98
CA CYS A 8 -12.92 6.02 15.57
C CYS A 8 -12.98 7.00 16.75
N PHE A 9 -13.44 6.57 17.91
CA PHE A 9 -13.47 7.40 19.13
C PHE A 9 -12.05 7.82 19.56
N LEU A 10 -11.08 6.91 19.51
CA LEU A 10 -9.69 7.17 19.87
C LEU A 10 -9.02 8.22 18.98
N SER A 11 -9.42 8.31 17.70
CA SER A 11 -8.91 9.33 16.77
C SER A 11 -9.20 10.78 17.21
N TYR A 12 -10.16 11.00 18.12
CA TYR A 12 -10.45 12.33 18.67
C TYR A 12 -9.51 12.76 19.79
N PHE A 13 -8.69 11.84 20.32
CA PHE A 13 -7.79 12.13 21.43
C PHE A 13 -6.42 12.62 20.96
N PRO A 14 -5.73 13.45 21.74
CA PRO A 14 -4.34 13.81 21.51
C PRO A 14 -3.43 12.57 21.40
N ALA A 15 -2.37 12.68 20.59
CA ALA A 15 -1.42 11.58 20.35
C ALA A 15 -0.87 10.91 21.62
N PRO A 16 -0.57 11.60 22.74
CA PRO A 16 -0.11 10.93 23.96
C PRO A 16 -1.12 9.93 24.53
N ILE A 17 -2.42 10.25 24.45
CA ILE A 17 -3.49 9.36 24.91
C ILE A 17 -3.64 8.18 23.95
N GLN A 18 -3.61 8.44 22.64
CA GLN A 18 -3.65 7.37 21.64
C GLN A 18 -2.48 6.39 21.84
N ARG A 19 -1.25 6.88 22.09
CA ARG A 19 -0.06 6.05 22.37
C ARG A 19 -0.22 5.24 23.65
N ALA A 20 -0.77 5.84 24.71
CA ALA A 20 -1.03 5.11 25.96
C ALA A 20 -2.03 3.97 25.75
N VAL A 21 -3.10 4.20 24.99
CA VAL A 21 -4.09 3.17 24.64
C VAL A 21 -3.45 2.10 23.74
N TYR A 22 -2.65 2.50 22.76
CA TYR A 22 -1.85 1.60 21.92
C TYR A 22 -1.02 0.62 22.77
N GLY A 23 -0.26 1.16 23.72
CA GLY A 23 0.57 0.36 24.63
C GLY A 23 -0.25 -0.54 25.55
N LEU A 24 -1.32 -0.03 26.17
CA LEU A 24 -2.19 -0.80 27.05
C LEU A 24 -2.94 -1.93 26.33
N ALA A 25 -3.39 -1.68 25.10
CA ALA A 25 -4.04 -2.68 24.27
C ALA A 25 -3.05 -3.69 23.67
N GLY A 26 -1.74 -3.48 23.84
CA GLY A 26 -0.69 -4.31 23.27
C GLY A 26 -0.63 -4.23 21.74
N ILE A 27 -1.18 -3.16 21.15
CA ILE A 27 -1.14 -2.95 19.70
C ILE A 27 0.30 -2.64 19.31
N GLY A 28 0.86 -3.41 18.37
CA GLY A 28 2.29 -3.39 18.02
C GLY A 28 3.19 -4.27 18.90
N THR A 29 2.63 -4.97 19.90
CA THR A 29 3.37 -5.97 20.70
C THR A 29 2.87 -7.40 20.46
N ARG A 30 1.78 -7.54 19.71
CA ARG A 30 1.20 -8.82 19.31
C ARG A 30 1.10 -8.88 17.79
N PRO A 31 1.22 -10.08 17.19
CA PRO A 31 0.99 -10.24 15.77
C PRO A 31 -0.41 -9.75 15.38
N MET A 32 -0.50 -8.99 14.29
CA MET A 32 -1.76 -8.50 13.74
C MET A 32 -1.95 -9.04 12.32
N ARG A 33 -2.98 -9.88 12.14
CA ARG A 33 -3.35 -10.40 10.84
C ARG A 33 -4.33 -9.47 10.13
N PHE A 34 -4.12 -9.30 8.83
CA PHE A 34 -5.05 -8.66 7.92
C PHE A 34 -5.02 -9.36 6.55
N ASP A 35 -6.16 -9.38 5.88
CA ASP A 35 -6.27 -9.89 4.51
C ASP A 35 -6.51 -8.71 3.57
N VAL A 36 -5.78 -8.70 2.45
CA VAL A 36 -5.91 -7.74 1.36
C VAL A 36 -6.74 -8.41 0.27
N VAL A 37 -7.89 -7.84 -0.05
CA VAL A 37 -8.89 -8.40 -0.97
C VAL A 37 -9.09 -7.46 -2.15
N SER A 38 -9.22 -8.03 -3.35
CA SER A 38 -9.46 -7.27 -4.60
C SER A 38 -8.42 -6.17 -4.83
N SER A 39 -7.13 -6.51 -4.60
CA SER A 39 -6.03 -5.54 -4.72
C SER A 39 -5.67 -5.30 -6.18
N LEU A 40 -5.87 -4.06 -6.60
CA LEU A 40 -5.64 -3.53 -7.94
C LEU A 40 -4.49 -2.53 -7.89
N TRP A 41 -3.45 -2.83 -8.63
CA TRP A 41 -2.24 -2.01 -8.72
C TRP A 41 -2.19 -1.29 -10.06
N VAL A 42 -1.86 -0.01 -10.02
CA VAL A 42 -1.49 0.79 -11.18
C VAL A 42 -0.14 1.44 -10.90
N GLY A 43 0.84 1.19 -11.76
CA GLY A 43 2.20 1.71 -11.61
C GLY A 43 2.55 2.68 -12.72
N TYR A 44 3.22 3.76 -12.33
CA TYR A 44 3.74 4.80 -13.21
C TYR A 44 5.25 4.94 -13.00
N GLU A 45 5.97 5.32 -14.04
CA GLU A 45 7.38 5.66 -13.91
C GLU A 45 7.52 7.03 -13.24
N LEU A 46 8.43 7.13 -12.29
CA LEU A 46 8.77 8.39 -11.65
C LEU A 46 9.62 9.23 -12.60
N THR A 47 9.18 10.47 -12.86
CA THR A 47 9.88 11.43 -13.71
C THR A 47 10.62 12.49 -12.89
N ASP A 48 10.12 12.80 -11.70
CA ASP A 48 10.80 13.63 -10.70
C ASP A 48 10.76 12.92 -9.34
N PRO A 49 11.90 12.42 -8.84
CA PRO A 49 11.94 11.76 -7.54
C PRO A 49 11.91 12.74 -6.36
N ALA A 50 12.09 14.05 -6.56
CA ALA A 50 12.23 15.00 -5.45
C ALA A 50 11.04 15.00 -4.46
N PRO A 51 9.77 14.98 -4.91
CA PRO A 51 8.63 14.90 -3.99
C PRO A 51 8.59 13.59 -3.19
N VAL A 52 9.07 12.49 -3.78
CA VAL A 52 9.17 11.17 -3.12
C VAL A 52 10.28 11.21 -2.07
N LEU A 53 11.47 11.67 -2.45
CA LEU A 53 12.65 11.77 -1.59
C LEU A 53 12.37 12.61 -0.33
N ALA A 54 11.59 13.69 -0.47
CA ALA A 54 11.18 14.53 0.66
C ALA A 54 10.32 13.80 1.71
N ARG A 55 9.73 12.65 1.34
CA ARG A 55 8.89 11.82 2.22
C ARG A 55 9.59 10.53 2.68
N LEU A 56 10.83 10.27 2.27
CA LEU A 56 11.53 9.07 2.68
C LEU A 56 12.14 9.20 4.07
N PRO A 57 12.18 8.11 4.86
CA PRO A 57 13.06 8.00 6.01
C PRO A 57 14.54 8.22 5.62
N PRO A 58 15.37 8.76 6.52
CA PRO A 58 16.81 8.86 6.28
C PRO A 58 17.44 7.50 5.99
N GLY A 59 18.40 7.47 5.07
CA GLY A 59 19.11 6.23 4.69
C GLY A 59 18.41 5.40 3.61
N LEU A 60 17.22 5.80 3.17
CA LEU A 60 16.51 5.17 2.06
C LEU A 60 16.61 6.01 0.79
N GLU A 61 16.74 5.36 -0.37
CA GLU A 61 16.76 5.99 -1.69
C GLU A 61 15.76 5.31 -2.63
N VAL A 62 15.18 6.05 -3.59
CA VAL A 62 14.26 5.45 -4.58
C VAL A 62 15.02 4.40 -5.40
N ALA A 63 14.44 3.19 -5.49
CA ALA A 63 15.02 2.08 -6.21
C ALA A 63 14.31 1.85 -7.54
N ALA A 64 15.08 1.46 -8.55
CA ALA A 64 14.53 0.92 -9.78
C ALA A 64 14.23 -0.58 -9.58
N VAL A 65 13.07 -1.03 -10.04
CA VAL A 65 12.64 -2.43 -9.93
C VAL A 65 11.98 -2.92 -11.20
N ARG A 66 12.03 -4.23 -11.43
CA ARG A 66 11.12 -4.93 -12.33
C ARG A 66 9.83 -5.20 -11.55
N VAL A 67 8.68 -5.01 -12.17
CA VAL A 67 7.39 -5.32 -11.52
C VAL A 67 7.05 -6.78 -11.80
N PHE A 68 7.15 -7.20 -13.06
CA PHE A 68 7.02 -8.59 -13.45
C PHE A 68 8.39 -9.26 -13.66
N ALA A 69 8.44 -10.56 -13.44
CA ALA A 69 9.66 -11.35 -13.61
C ALA A 69 10.19 -11.32 -15.07
N ASP A 70 9.31 -11.09 -16.04
CA ASP A 70 9.60 -11.00 -17.47
C ASP A 70 9.83 -9.55 -17.96
N ASP A 71 9.83 -8.54 -17.07
CA ASP A 71 10.08 -7.17 -17.48
C ASP A 71 11.52 -7.01 -18.01
N PRO A 72 11.72 -6.30 -19.13
CA PRO A 72 13.02 -6.18 -19.77
C PRO A 72 13.99 -5.23 -19.07
N ALA A 73 13.50 -4.36 -18.18
CA ALA A 73 14.29 -3.35 -17.50
C ALA A 73 13.70 -2.97 -16.14
N GLU A 74 14.56 -2.58 -15.21
CA GLU A 74 14.18 -1.98 -13.94
C GLU A 74 13.85 -0.49 -14.13
N ARG A 75 12.83 0.00 -13.43
CA ARG A 75 12.41 1.42 -13.47
C ARG A 75 12.07 1.93 -12.08
N PRO A 76 12.37 3.20 -11.75
CA PRO A 76 11.85 3.82 -10.54
C PRO A 76 10.36 4.09 -10.73
N MET A 77 9.54 3.63 -9.79
CA MET A 77 8.09 3.63 -9.97
C MET A 77 7.34 4.12 -8.74
N ILE A 78 6.19 4.73 -8.99
CA ILE A 78 5.16 5.01 -8.00
C ILE A 78 3.93 4.17 -8.31
N PHE A 79 3.38 3.56 -7.26
CA PHE A 79 2.31 2.59 -7.33
C PHE A 79 1.10 3.09 -6.59
N PHE A 80 -0.06 2.85 -7.19
CA PHE A 80 -1.37 3.09 -6.62
C PHE A 80 -2.03 1.73 -6.41
N ASN A 81 -2.08 1.28 -5.17
CA ASN A 81 -2.70 0.01 -4.79
C ASN A 81 -4.06 0.29 -4.15
N ALA A 82 -5.13 0.02 -4.90
CA ALA A 82 -6.50 0.08 -4.42
C ALA A 82 -6.97 -1.30 -3.97
N PHE A 83 -7.38 -1.45 -2.72
CA PHE A 83 -7.80 -2.73 -2.18
C PHE A 83 -8.81 -2.60 -1.05
N ARG A 84 -9.45 -3.71 -0.71
CA ARG A 84 -10.22 -3.85 0.53
C ARG A 84 -9.36 -4.52 1.59
N VAL A 85 -9.31 -3.95 2.77
CA VAL A 85 -8.67 -4.57 3.93
C VAL A 85 -9.73 -5.25 4.80
N ASP A 86 -9.44 -6.46 5.24
CA ASP A 86 -10.17 -7.15 6.31
C ASP A 86 -9.18 -7.45 7.46
N ALA A 87 -9.20 -6.61 8.48
CA ALA A 87 -8.43 -6.78 9.70
C ALA A 87 -9.36 -6.95 10.91
N THR A 88 -8.79 -7.40 12.04
CA THR A 88 -9.56 -7.59 13.28
C THR A 88 -10.29 -6.33 13.74
N TYR A 89 -9.71 -5.14 13.52
CA TYR A 89 -10.21 -3.88 14.06
C TYR A 89 -10.80 -2.92 13.03
N PHE A 90 -10.58 -3.15 11.74
CA PHE A 90 -11.02 -2.27 10.67
C PHE A 90 -11.26 -3.03 9.37
N ARG A 91 -12.37 -2.70 8.71
CA ARG A 91 -12.74 -3.23 7.39
C ARG A 91 -13.14 -2.08 6.47
N GLY A 92 -12.62 -2.08 5.25
CA GLY A 92 -12.96 -1.04 4.28
C GLY A 92 -12.01 -0.97 3.11
N GLY A 93 -12.14 0.08 2.32
CA GLY A 93 -11.28 0.41 1.20
C GLY A 93 -10.05 1.20 1.60
N ARG A 94 -8.94 0.93 0.91
CA ARG A 94 -7.72 1.73 0.96
C ARG A 94 -7.16 1.92 -0.43
N LEU A 95 -6.67 3.12 -0.70
CA LEU A 95 -5.79 3.43 -1.82
C LEU A 95 -4.44 3.83 -1.23
N GLU A 96 -3.44 2.97 -1.36
CA GLU A 96 -2.07 3.27 -0.96
C GLU A 96 -1.29 3.83 -2.14
N VAL A 97 -0.55 4.91 -1.89
CA VAL A 97 0.47 5.41 -2.80
C VAL A 97 1.82 4.99 -2.25
N ALA A 98 2.52 4.14 -2.98
CA ALA A 98 3.76 3.53 -2.53
C ALA A 98 4.86 3.61 -3.58
N THR A 99 6.10 3.50 -3.15
CA THR A 99 7.27 3.32 -4.02
C THR A 99 8.18 2.25 -3.44
N VAL A 100 9.09 1.74 -4.25
CA VAL A 100 10.16 0.86 -3.77
C VAL A 100 11.40 1.68 -3.54
N VAL A 101 12.00 1.50 -2.37
CA VAL A 101 13.27 2.11 -1.99
C VAL A 101 14.30 1.04 -1.71
N ARG A 102 15.56 1.45 -1.67
CA ARG A 102 16.70 0.66 -1.23
C ARG A 102 17.26 1.28 0.04
N ASP A 103 17.52 0.47 1.05
CA ASP A 103 18.33 0.87 2.20
C ASP A 103 19.80 0.97 1.76
N THR A 104 20.37 2.17 1.90
CA THR A 104 21.74 2.46 1.48
C THR A 104 22.81 1.72 2.30
N ALA A 105 22.48 1.26 3.50
CA ALA A 105 23.39 0.50 4.36
C ALA A 105 23.39 -1.00 4.04
N THR A 106 22.23 -1.59 3.75
CA THR A 106 22.09 -3.04 3.56
C THR A 106 21.93 -3.45 2.09
N GLY A 107 21.49 -2.54 1.23
CA GLY A 107 21.11 -2.81 -0.15
C GLY A 107 19.75 -3.49 -0.32
N THR A 108 19.01 -3.70 0.77
CA THR A 108 17.70 -4.37 0.76
C THR A 108 16.61 -3.43 0.24
N HIS A 109 15.64 -4.00 -0.48
CA HIS A 109 14.49 -3.28 -1.03
C HIS A 109 13.32 -3.30 -0.06
N HIS A 110 12.60 -2.18 0.00
CA HIS A 110 11.47 -1.98 0.89
C HIS A 110 10.37 -1.20 0.19
N PHE A 111 9.11 -1.48 0.51
CA PHE A 111 8.03 -0.56 0.20
C PHE A 111 8.02 0.59 1.19
N VAL A 112 7.78 1.80 0.68
CA VAL A 112 7.40 2.95 1.49
C VAL A 112 6.03 3.40 1.05
N ILE A 113 5.08 3.39 1.98
CA ILE A 113 3.76 4.00 1.79
C ILE A 113 3.94 5.50 2.03
N LEU A 114 3.83 6.28 0.95
CA LEU A 114 4.06 7.73 0.93
C LEU A 114 2.83 8.51 1.39
N GLU A 115 1.65 7.95 1.12
CA GLU A 115 0.36 8.41 1.60
C GLU A 115 -0.69 7.33 1.31
N TYR A 116 -1.87 7.49 1.90
CA TYR A 116 -3.01 6.66 1.56
C TYR A 116 -4.33 7.40 1.84
N LEU A 117 -5.37 7.01 1.09
CA LEU A 117 -6.76 7.37 1.31
C LEU A 117 -7.52 6.13 1.80
N THR A 118 -8.48 6.32 2.71
CA THR A 118 -9.31 5.22 3.21
C THR A 118 -10.71 5.68 3.61
N ASP A 119 -11.70 4.81 3.41
CA ASP A 119 -13.08 5.00 3.88
C ASP A 119 -13.36 4.32 5.23
N THR A 120 -12.35 3.73 5.84
CA THR A 120 -12.44 3.08 7.15
C THR A 120 -11.44 3.67 8.13
N VAL A 121 -11.63 3.36 9.41
CA VAL A 121 -10.65 3.74 10.42
C VAL A 121 -9.35 2.99 10.12
N SER A 122 -8.24 3.71 10.22
CA SER A 122 -6.93 3.14 9.96
C SER A 122 -6.00 3.45 11.10
N SER A 123 -4.88 2.73 11.11
CA SER A 123 -3.77 3.17 11.92
C SER A 123 -2.42 2.88 11.31
N ASP A 124 -1.47 3.79 11.56
CA ASP A 124 -0.11 3.70 11.07
C ASP A 124 0.89 4.33 12.06
N PRO A 125 2.20 4.06 11.91
CA PRO A 125 3.22 4.60 12.80
C PRO A 125 3.36 6.13 12.80
N GLU A 126 2.93 6.82 11.75
CA GLU A 126 2.99 8.28 11.61
C GLU A 126 1.81 8.97 12.33
N HIS A 127 0.61 8.46 12.12
CA HIS A 127 -0.65 9.13 12.48
C HIS A 127 -1.43 8.43 13.60
N LEU A 128 -0.97 7.27 14.09
CA LEU A 128 -1.69 6.46 15.08
C LEU A 128 -3.12 6.17 14.59
N PHE A 129 -4.17 6.38 15.39
CA PHE A 129 -5.54 6.18 14.93
C PHE A 129 -6.02 7.35 14.07
N ARG A 130 -6.41 7.05 12.84
CA ARG A 130 -6.88 8.02 11.86
C ARG A 130 -8.31 7.72 11.43
N ARG A 131 -9.11 8.77 11.26
CA ARG A 131 -10.47 8.69 10.71
C ARG A 131 -10.42 8.41 9.21
N PRO A 132 -11.52 7.89 8.63
CA PRO A 132 -11.69 7.89 7.18
C PRO A 132 -11.45 9.29 6.59
N ASP A 133 -10.67 9.37 5.52
CA ASP A 133 -10.39 10.63 4.81
C ASP A 133 -11.26 10.79 3.57
N VAL A 134 -11.89 9.69 3.12
CA VAL A 134 -12.87 9.69 2.05
C VAL A 134 -14.17 9.06 2.53
N SER A 135 -15.29 9.49 1.98
CA SER A 135 -16.62 9.04 2.43
C SER A 135 -16.95 7.62 2.01
N ALA A 136 -16.45 7.17 0.86
CA ALA A 136 -16.63 5.81 0.36
C ALA A 136 -15.61 5.50 -0.74
N MET A 137 -15.11 4.27 -0.74
CA MET A 137 -14.42 3.66 -1.87
C MET A 137 -15.30 2.60 -2.51
N ARG A 138 -15.47 2.67 -3.83
CA ARG A 138 -16.36 1.76 -4.56
C ARG A 138 -15.55 0.71 -5.28
N PHE A 139 -15.72 -0.55 -4.85
CA PHE A 139 -15.13 -1.72 -5.49
C PHE A 139 -16.21 -2.51 -6.25
N SER A 140 -15.88 -2.98 -7.45
CA SER A 140 -16.68 -3.96 -8.18
C SER A 140 -15.73 -4.98 -8.80
N ASP A 141 -15.85 -6.23 -8.35
CA ASP A 141 -14.96 -7.33 -8.76
C ASP A 141 -15.24 -7.73 -10.22
N ASP A 142 -16.49 -7.72 -10.65
CA ASP A 142 -16.92 -8.03 -12.03
C ASP A 142 -16.26 -7.12 -13.09
N ALA A 143 -15.85 -5.92 -12.70
CA ALA A 143 -15.29 -4.90 -13.58
C ALA A 143 -14.00 -4.27 -13.04
N LEU A 144 -13.27 -4.96 -12.14
CA LEU A 144 -12.02 -4.50 -11.51
C LEU A 144 -11.99 -2.97 -11.32
N ARG A 145 -13.02 -2.45 -10.66
CA ARG A 145 -13.29 -1.02 -10.61
C ARG A 145 -12.99 -0.50 -9.23
N CYS A 146 -12.23 0.59 -9.18
CA CYS A 146 -12.06 1.40 -7.98
C CYS A 146 -12.31 2.87 -8.33
N SER A 147 -12.98 3.61 -7.45
CA SER A 147 -13.05 5.06 -7.54
C SER A 147 -13.05 5.70 -6.17
N THR A 148 -12.24 6.75 -6.01
CA THR A 148 -12.15 7.63 -4.85
C THR A 148 -11.69 9.02 -5.30
N ALA A 149 -11.52 9.97 -4.38
CA ALA A 149 -11.12 11.35 -4.69
C ALA A 149 -9.81 11.39 -5.51
N GLY A 150 -9.87 11.96 -6.72
CA GLY A 150 -8.71 12.12 -7.62
C GLY A 150 -8.17 10.83 -8.23
N PHE A 151 -8.81 9.68 -8.01
CA PHE A 151 -8.37 8.39 -8.55
C PHE A 151 -9.57 7.52 -8.96
N SER A 152 -9.55 7.03 -10.20
CA SER A 152 -10.46 5.99 -10.64
C SER A 152 -9.80 5.08 -11.66
N VAL A 153 -10.10 3.80 -11.55
CA VAL A 153 -9.69 2.79 -12.50
C VAL A 153 -10.93 1.98 -12.86
N VAL A 154 -11.13 1.79 -14.16
CA VAL A 154 -12.09 0.83 -14.69
C VAL A 154 -11.32 -0.08 -15.63
N SER A 155 -11.40 -1.38 -15.36
CA SER A 155 -10.83 -2.38 -16.25
C SER A 155 -11.82 -3.54 -16.41
N ARG A 156 -11.41 -4.56 -17.15
CA ARG A 156 -12.04 -5.87 -17.10
C ARG A 156 -10.89 -6.85 -16.92
N ASP A 157 -11.17 -8.00 -16.34
CA ASP A 157 -10.21 -9.09 -16.41
C ASP A 157 -10.00 -9.43 -17.90
N THR A 158 -8.87 -8.94 -18.41
CA THR A 158 -8.36 -9.14 -19.76
C THR A 158 -7.04 -9.90 -19.70
N GLY A 159 -6.70 -10.38 -18.49
CA GLY A 159 -5.35 -10.66 -18.08
C GLY A 159 -4.91 -12.07 -18.30
N GLU A 160 -3.60 -12.20 -18.44
CA GLU A 160 -2.92 -13.49 -18.31
C GLU A 160 -2.34 -13.59 -16.90
N ASP A 161 -2.26 -14.82 -16.42
CA ASP A 161 -1.51 -15.13 -15.22
C ASP A 161 -0.07 -14.67 -15.41
N ALA A 162 0.44 -13.94 -14.42
CA ALA A 162 1.80 -13.43 -14.41
C ALA A 162 2.44 -13.63 -13.04
N LEU A 163 3.77 -13.62 -13.06
CA LEU A 163 4.59 -13.63 -11.87
C LEU A 163 5.22 -12.26 -11.68
N LEU A 164 5.01 -11.70 -10.50
CA LEU A 164 5.78 -10.55 -10.06
C LEU A 164 7.24 -10.94 -9.82
N ASP A 165 8.13 -9.98 -10.04
CA ASP A 165 9.54 -10.11 -9.68
C ASP A 165 9.68 -10.32 -8.17
N GLU A 166 10.64 -11.15 -7.77
CA GLU A 166 10.81 -11.54 -6.37
C GLU A 166 11.24 -10.37 -5.48
N ARG A 167 12.06 -9.47 -6.01
CA ARG A 167 12.49 -8.27 -5.27
C ARG A 167 11.31 -7.33 -5.04
N PHE A 168 10.44 -7.19 -6.03
CA PHE A 168 9.24 -6.36 -5.92
C PHE A 168 8.19 -6.97 -5.00
N ALA A 169 7.82 -8.24 -5.19
CA ALA A 169 6.70 -8.84 -4.48
C ALA A 169 7.05 -9.40 -3.11
N VAL A 170 8.28 -9.90 -2.92
CA VAL A 170 8.69 -10.57 -1.68
C VAL A 170 9.62 -9.67 -0.89
N GLU A 171 10.80 -9.34 -1.41
CA GLU A 171 11.82 -8.57 -0.67
C GLU A 171 11.25 -7.24 -0.17
N ALA A 172 10.67 -6.43 -1.06
CA ALA A 172 10.11 -5.13 -0.72
C ALA A 172 8.92 -5.19 0.25
N ASN A 173 8.17 -6.29 0.31
CA ASN A 173 7.02 -6.42 1.22
C ASN A 173 7.40 -6.89 2.62
N ARG A 174 8.61 -7.44 2.84
CA ARG A 174 9.01 -7.96 4.17
C ARG A 174 9.00 -6.87 5.22
N GLU A 175 9.38 -5.66 4.83
CA GLU A 175 9.48 -4.51 5.72
C GLU A 175 8.88 -3.30 5.01
N ILE A 176 7.76 -2.79 5.55
CA ILE A 176 7.04 -1.64 4.98
C ILE A 176 7.23 -0.42 5.86
N TYR A 177 7.73 0.66 5.27
CA TYR A 177 7.85 1.96 5.92
C TYR A 177 6.64 2.86 5.62
N TYR A 178 6.41 3.83 6.49
CA TYR A 178 5.40 4.87 6.33
C TYR A 178 6.06 6.23 6.36
N GLY A 179 6.00 6.95 5.22
CA GLY A 179 6.41 8.34 5.09
C GLY A 179 7.63 8.73 5.92
N THR A 180 7.51 9.84 6.67
CA THR A 180 8.60 10.37 7.51
C THR A 180 8.49 9.93 8.98
N ALA A 181 7.65 8.93 9.26
CA ALA A 181 7.28 8.51 10.61
C ALA A 181 8.49 8.30 11.53
N ARG A 182 8.37 8.78 12.78
CA ARG A 182 9.34 8.55 13.86
C ARG A 182 8.69 7.73 15.00
N PRO A 183 9.34 6.67 15.50
CA PRO A 183 10.65 6.13 15.09
C PRO A 183 10.61 5.46 13.72
N HIS A 184 11.72 5.51 12.98
CA HIS A 184 11.91 4.88 11.66
C HIS A 184 12.00 3.36 11.77
N ARG A 185 10.91 2.71 12.20
CA ARG A 185 10.81 1.25 12.22
C ARG A 185 9.78 0.80 11.20
N PRO A 186 10.14 -0.11 10.29
CA PRO A 186 9.16 -0.68 9.37
C PRO A 186 8.19 -1.58 10.12
N ASN A 187 7.02 -1.78 9.53
CA ASN A 187 6.19 -2.93 9.84
C ASN A 187 6.80 -4.15 9.16
N VAL A 188 7.19 -5.15 9.96
CA VAL A 188 7.70 -6.42 9.44
C VAL A 188 6.50 -7.33 9.13
N LEU A 189 6.45 -7.88 7.92
CA LEU A 189 5.35 -8.70 7.44
C LEU A 189 5.76 -10.16 7.22
N GLU A 190 4.90 -11.07 7.68
CA GLU A 190 4.90 -12.48 7.29
C GLU A 190 3.73 -12.77 6.35
N PHE A 191 3.98 -13.51 5.27
CA PHE A 191 3.01 -13.84 4.24
C PHE A 191 3.45 -15.07 3.43
N ASP A 192 2.52 -15.64 2.64
CA ASP A 192 2.86 -16.67 1.65
C ASP A 192 3.50 -16.03 0.41
N GLU A 193 4.81 -16.22 0.26
CA GLU A 193 5.61 -15.70 -0.85
C GLU A 193 5.10 -16.14 -2.23
N LYS A 194 4.50 -17.34 -2.33
CA LYS A 194 3.93 -17.82 -3.60
C LYS A 194 2.62 -17.11 -3.91
N ALA A 195 1.83 -16.79 -2.88
CA ALA A 195 0.57 -16.09 -3.04
C ALA A 195 0.79 -14.64 -3.50
N VAL A 196 1.72 -13.90 -2.86
CA VAL A 196 2.01 -12.50 -3.21
C VAL A 196 2.62 -12.34 -4.61
N ARG A 197 3.19 -13.40 -5.20
CA ARG A 197 3.82 -13.31 -6.52
C ARG A 197 2.85 -13.53 -7.69
N ARG A 198 1.69 -14.14 -7.45
CA ARG A 198 0.76 -14.54 -8.51
C ARG A 198 -0.32 -13.49 -8.71
N VAL A 199 -0.32 -12.89 -9.89
CA VAL A 199 -1.24 -11.82 -10.26
C VAL A 199 -1.79 -12.03 -11.67
N ARG A 200 -2.77 -11.21 -12.02
CA ARG A 200 -3.32 -11.12 -13.37
C ARG A 200 -2.91 -9.78 -13.96
N LYS A 201 -2.18 -9.79 -15.08
CA LYS A 201 -1.79 -8.56 -15.80
C LYS A 201 -3.05 -7.87 -16.34
N ILE A 202 -3.15 -6.55 -16.24
CA ILE A 202 -4.23 -5.79 -16.86
C ILE A 202 -3.68 -5.13 -18.13
N ARG A 203 -4.20 -5.52 -19.28
CA ARG A 203 -3.74 -4.99 -20.58
C ARG A 203 -4.38 -3.65 -20.92
N THR A 204 -5.66 -3.50 -20.57
CA THR A 204 -6.43 -2.29 -20.87
C THR A 204 -7.16 -1.83 -19.62
N ALA A 205 -6.85 -0.63 -19.18
CA ALA A 205 -7.54 0.05 -18.09
C ALA A 205 -7.76 1.51 -18.47
N SER A 206 -8.95 2.02 -18.17
CA SER A 206 -9.20 3.46 -18.17
C SER A 206 -8.86 3.97 -16.78
N VAL A 207 -7.76 4.72 -16.69
CA VAL A 207 -7.29 5.29 -15.42
C VAL A 207 -7.41 6.80 -15.49
N HIS A 208 -8.08 7.38 -14.50
CA HIS A 208 -8.00 8.80 -14.19
C HIS A 208 -7.32 8.93 -12.83
N ASN A 209 -6.20 9.65 -12.80
CA ASN A 209 -5.40 9.82 -11.61
C ASN A 209 -4.77 11.21 -11.63
N ASP A 210 -5.18 12.07 -10.70
CA ASP A 210 -4.62 13.41 -10.52
C ASP A 210 -3.57 13.43 -9.40
N LEU A 211 -3.42 12.31 -8.67
CA LEU A 211 -2.47 12.19 -7.57
C LEU A 211 -1.05 12.07 -8.13
N TRP A 212 -0.14 12.84 -7.52
CA TRP A 212 1.28 12.86 -7.87
C TRP A 212 1.57 13.20 -9.34
N ALA A 213 0.67 13.89 -10.04
CA ALA A 213 0.78 14.14 -11.48
C ALA A 213 2.12 14.77 -11.91
N ASP A 214 2.71 15.63 -11.07
CA ASP A 214 4.00 16.28 -11.36
C ASP A 214 5.23 15.37 -11.19
N ALA A 215 5.09 14.25 -10.50
CA ALA A 215 6.21 13.36 -10.16
C ALA A 215 6.32 12.12 -11.04
N ARG A 216 5.36 11.87 -11.93
CA ARG A 216 5.25 10.63 -12.71
C ARG A 216 4.84 10.85 -14.15
N THR A 217 4.94 9.80 -14.96
CA THR A 217 4.37 9.77 -16.30
C THR A 217 2.85 9.95 -16.29
N ALA A 218 2.32 10.54 -17.38
CA ALA A 218 0.88 10.73 -17.54
C ALA A 218 0.13 9.40 -17.63
N GLU A 219 0.66 8.46 -18.43
CA GLU A 219 0.09 7.14 -18.64
C GLU A 219 0.74 6.09 -17.72
N PRO A 220 -0.04 5.10 -17.24
CA PRO A 220 0.50 4.00 -16.46
C PRO A 220 1.35 3.07 -17.34
N LEU A 221 2.46 2.59 -16.80
CA LEU A 221 3.29 1.58 -17.47
C LEU A 221 2.82 0.17 -17.18
N VAL A 222 2.23 -0.03 -16.00
CA VAL A 222 1.83 -1.34 -15.53
C VAL A 222 0.50 -1.27 -14.80
N SER A 223 -0.30 -2.30 -14.95
CA SER A 223 -1.47 -2.54 -14.13
C SER A 223 -1.64 -4.04 -13.91
N PHE A 224 -2.02 -4.44 -12.70
CA PHE A 224 -2.30 -5.83 -12.37
C PHE A 224 -3.26 -5.91 -11.19
N TYR A 225 -3.82 -7.09 -10.95
CA TYR A 225 -4.61 -7.32 -9.75
C TYR A 225 -4.42 -8.72 -9.18
N TYR A 226 -4.76 -8.87 -7.91
CA TYR A 226 -4.84 -10.16 -7.23
C TYR A 226 -6.25 -10.72 -7.37
N PRO A 227 -6.46 -11.89 -8.01
CA PRO A 227 -7.77 -12.49 -8.22
C PRO A 227 -8.40 -13.10 -6.95
N GLY A 228 -7.86 -12.80 -5.76
CA GLY A 228 -8.31 -13.34 -4.49
C GLY A 228 -7.81 -12.50 -3.32
N SER A 229 -7.76 -13.12 -2.14
CA SER A 229 -7.20 -12.50 -0.94
C SER A 229 -5.75 -12.91 -0.72
N VAL A 230 -4.95 -11.97 -0.22
CA VAL A 230 -3.58 -12.20 0.23
C VAL A 230 -3.50 -11.85 1.70
N GLY A 231 -3.12 -12.83 2.53
CA GLY A 231 -3.03 -12.66 3.98
C GLY A 231 -1.64 -12.22 4.41
N PHE A 232 -1.60 -11.23 5.29
CA PHE A 232 -0.39 -10.70 5.90
C PHE A 232 -0.51 -10.71 7.42
N THR A 233 0.62 -10.88 8.09
CA THR A 233 0.73 -10.73 9.55
C THR A 233 1.83 -9.73 9.87
N ILE A 234 1.50 -8.63 10.54
CA ILE A 234 2.50 -7.74 11.12
C ILE A 234 3.08 -8.42 12.35
N VAL A 235 4.39 -8.59 12.41
CA VAL A 235 5.10 -9.13 13.58
C VAL A 235 5.79 -8.01 14.38
N PRO A 236 5.83 -8.11 15.73
CA PRO A 236 6.43 -7.09 16.61
C PRO A 236 7.95 -6.91 16.47
#